data_AF-A0A0F9F2Q3-F1
#
_entry.id   AF-A0A0F9F2Q3-F1
#
_cell.length_a   1.000
_cell.length_b   1.000
_cell.length_c   1.000
_cell.angle_alpha   90.00
_cell.angle_beta   90.00
_cell.angle_gamma   90.00
#
_symmetry.space_group_name_H-M   'P 1'
#
loop_
_entity.id
_entity.type
_entity.pdbx_description
1 polymer ?
#
loop_
_entity_poly.entity_id
_entity_poly.type
_entity_poly.pdbx_seq_one_letter_code
_entity_poly.pdbx_strand_id
1 'polypeptide(L)' 'MSRTALYPEGASMMNNYGPKPVIEAITRIAQSQRQSRSQLVFRILEAWLQEHGELPEVKA' A
#
# COMPACT_ATOMS: atom_id res chain seq x y z
N MET A 1 18.99 -13.61 -13.26
CA MET A 1 18.74 -13.50 -11.82
C MET A 1 17.25 -13.31 -11.62
N SER A 2 16.58 -14.28 -10.98
CA SER A 2 15.12 -14.32 -10.82
C SER A 2 14.67 -13.18 -9.90
N ARG A 3 13.78 -12.30 -10.38
CA ARG A 3 13.08 -11.33 -9.54
C ARG A 3 12.15 -12.13 -8.64
N THR A 4 12.49 -12.25 -7.36
CA THR A 4 11.56 -12.71 -6.34
C THR A 4 10.31 -11.84 -6.43
N ALA A 5 9.24 -12.38 -7.00
CA ALA A 5 7.95 -11.71 -6.98
C ALA A 5 7.55 -11.63 -5.52
N LEU A 6 7.59 -10.41 -4.95
CA LEU A 6 7.25 -10.12 -3.56
C LEU A 6 5.77 -10.30 -3.25
N TYR A 7 5.00 -10.86 -4.17
CA TYR A 7 3.57 -11.06 -4.02
C TYR A 7 3.17 -12.45 -4.50
N PRO A 8 2.55 -13.28 -3.64
CA PRO A 8 1.97 -14.56 -4.04
C PRO A 8 0.79 -14.32 -5.01
N GLU A 9 0.37 -15.39 -5.69
CA GLU A 9 -0.66 -15.35 -6.72
C GLU A 9 -1.90 -14.53 -6.32
N GLY A 10 -2.32 -13.59 -7.16
CA GLY A 10 -3.48 -12.71 -6.93
C GLY A 10 -3.17 -11.23 -6.68
N ALA A 11 -1.91 -10.84 -6.47
CA ALA A 11 -1.57 -9.43 -6.31
C ALA A 11 -1.51 -8.68 -7.65
N SER A 12 -2.33 -7.64 -7.77
CA SER A 12 -2.26 -6.69 -8.88
C SER A 12 -1.32 -5.54 -8.54
N MET A 13 -0.47 -5.14 -9.49
CA MET A 13 0.37 -3.94 -9.31
C MET A 13 -0.42 -2.68 -9.67
N MET A 14 -0.28 -1.63 -8.87
CA MET A 14 -0.88 -0.32 -9.12
C MET A 14 0.22 0.76 -9.19
N ASN A 15 0.21 1.55 -10.27
CA ASN A 15 1.05 2.75 -10.36
C ASN A 15 0.33 3.91 -9.66
N ASN A 16 0.97 4.49 -8.64
CA ASN A 16 0.41 5.59 -7.88
C ASN A 16 0.99 6.93 -8.36
N TYR A 17 0.12 7.86 -8.69
CA TYR A 17 0.47 9.25 -9.02
C TYR A 17 -0.20 10.19 -8.01
N GLY A 18 0.52 11.23 -7.60
CA GLY A 18 0.00 12.20 -6.65
C GLY A 18 0.94 13.40 -6.48
N PRO A 19 0.53 14.43 -5.73
CA PRO A 19 1.35 15.60 -5.49
C PRO A 19 2.68 15.22 -4.84
N LYS A 20 3.79 15.77 -5.35
CA LYS A 20 5.15 15.49 -4.85
C LYS A 20 5.28 15.62 -3.31
N PRO A 21 4.74 16.67 -2.65
CA PRO A 21 4.84 16.80 -1.19
C PRO A 21 4.19 15.62 -0.42
N VAL A 22 3.10 15.06 -0.97
CA VAL A 22 2.39 13.93 -0.36
C VAL A 22 3.25 12.66 -0.48
N ILE A 23 3.82 12.41 -1.65
CA ILE A 23 4.70 11.26 -1.89
C ILE A 23 5.95 11.32 -1.00
N GLU A 24 6.51 12.52 -0.80
CA GLU A 24 7.66 12.73 0.09
C GLU A 24 7.29 12.48 1.55
N ALA A 25 6.13 12.95 2.00
CA ALA A 25 5.64 12.69 3.36
C ALA A 25 5.44 11.20 3.63
N ILE A 26 4.77 10.47 2.72
CA ILE A 26 4.59 9.02 2.80
C ILE A 26 5.95 8.31 2.84
N THR A 27 6.90 8.74 1.99
CA THR A 27 8.25 8.15 1.94
C THR A 27 8.97 8.29 3.27
N ARG A 28 8.95 9.48 3.87
CA ARG A 28 9.58 9.75 5.17
C ARG A 28 8.96 8.90 6.30
N ILE A 29 7.63 8.79 6.33
CA ILE A 29 6.93 7.99 7.34
C ILE A 29 7.28 6.50 7.18
N ALA A 30 7.24 5.97 5.95
CA ALA A 30 7.58 4.58 5.67
C ALA A 30 9.01 4.24 6.13
N GLN A 31 9.97 5.12 5.84
CA GLN A 31 11.37 4.98 6.29
C GLN A 31 11.47 4.96 7.83
N SER A 32 10.81 5.89 8.52
CA SER A 32 10.84 5.96 9.99
C SER A 32 10.28 4.70 10.67
N GLN A 33 9.31 4.04 10.02
CA GLN A 33 8.65 2.84 10.50
C GLN A 33 9.29 1.54 9.97
N ARG A 34 10.42 1.63 9.23
CA ARG A 34 11.11 0.48 8.61
C ARG A 34 10.18 -0.41 7.76
N GLN A 35 9.22 0.20 7.07
CA GLN A 35 8.27 -0.48 6.19
C GLN A 35 8.38 0.01 4.76
N SER A 36 7.89 -0.77 3.80
CA SER A 36 7.82 -0.32 2.41
C SER A 36 6.74 0.75 2.22
N ARG A 37 6.95 1.65 1.25
CA ARG A 37 5.94 2.66 0.89
C ARG A 37 4.61 2.01 0.48
N SER A 38 4.68 0.91 -0.28
CA SER A 38 3.47 0.20 -0.73
C SER A 38 2.67 -0.36 0.45
N GLN A 39 3.32 -0.93 1.47
CA GLN A 39 2.64 -1.39 2.69
C GLN A 39 1.95 -0.24 3.44
N LEU A 40 2.62 0.91 3.55
CA LEU A 40 2.02 2.08 4.20
C LEU A 40 0.80 2.59 3.41
N VAL A 41 0.91 2.70 2.09
CA VAL A 41 -0.22 3.10 1.22
C VAL A 41 -1.37 2.11 1.34
N PHE A 42 -1.07 0.81 1.36
CA PHE A 42 -2.09 -0.22 1.52
C PHE A 42 -2.86 -0.08 2.84
N ARG A 43 -2.15 0.13 3.96
CA ARG A 43 -2.79 0.36 5.27
C ARG A 43 -3.66 1.62 5.29
N ILE A 44 -3.23 2.69 4.63
CA ILE A 44 -4.01 3.94 4.53
C ILE A 44 -5.31 3.67 3.76
N LEU A 45 -5.23 2.96 2.63
CA LEU A 45 -6.39 2.62 1.82
C LEU A 45 -7.33 1.66 2.55
N GLU A 46 -6.79 0.63 3.22
CA GLU A 46 -7.56 -0.32 4.03
C GLU A 46 -8.31 0.40 5.15
N ALA A 47 -7.64 1.29 5.90
CA ALA A 47 -8.28 2.09 6.94
C ALA A 47 -9.38 2.98 6.38
N TRP A 48 -9.14 3.66 5.26
CA TRP A 48 -10.15 4.51 4.61
C TRP A 48 -11.37 3.68 4.17
N LEU A 49 -11.16 2.53 3.51
CA LEU A 49 -12.25 1.64 3.08
C LEU A 49 -13.04 1.11 4.27
N GLN A 50 -12.37 0.77 5.37
CA GLN A 50 -13.02 0.31 6.59
C GLN A 50 -13.88 1.41 7.23
N GLU A 51 -13.38 2.64 7.32
CA GLU A 51 -14.12 3.80 7.84
C GLU A 51 -15.39 4.11 7.03
N HIS A 52 -15.40 3.76 5.74
CA HIS A 52 -16.53 3.98 4.83
C HIS A 52 -17.43 2.74 4.65
N GLY A 53 -17.10 1.62 5.30
CA GLY A 53 -17.83 0.36 5.13
C GLY A 53 -17.68 -0.27 3.75
N GLU A 54 -16.63 0.09 3.02
CA GLU A 54 -16.32 -0.39 1.66
C GLU A 54 -15.26 -1.50 1.64
N LEU A 55 -14.68 -1.86 2.80
CA LEU A 55 -13.71 -2.96 2.88
C LEU A 55 -14.41 -4.30 2.58
N PRO A 56 -14.02 -5.04 1.53
CA PRO A 56 -14.70 -6.27 1.15
C PRO A 56 -14.50 -7.36 2.20
N GLU A 57 -15.53 -8.19 2.40
CA GLU A 57 -15.41 -9.38 3.23
C GLU A 57 -14.42 -10.37 2.59
N VAL A 58 -13.34 -10.68 3.30
CA VAL A 58 -12.41 -11.73 2.89
C VAL A 58 -13.12 -13.07 3.07
N LYS A 59 -13.66 -13.62 1.98
CA LYS A 59 -14.11 -15.01 1.96
C LYS A 59 -12.87 -15.89 2.04
N ALA A 60 -12.63 -16.47 3.22
CA ALA A 60 -11.58 -17.45 3.47
C ALA A 60 -11.80 -18.74 2.67
#